data_AF-A0A392RY69-F1
#
_entry.id   AF-A0A392RY69-F1
#
_cell.length_a   1.000
_cell.length_b   1.000
_cell.length_c   1.000
_cell.angle_alpha   90.00
_cell.angle_beta   90.00
_cell.angle_gamma   90.00
#
_symmetry.space_group_name_H-M   'P 1'
#
loop_
_entity.id
_entity.type
_entity.pdbx_description
1 polymer ?
#
loop_
_entity_poly.entity_id
_entity_poly.type
_entity_poly.pdbx_seq_one_letter_code
_entity_poly.pdbx_strand_id
1 'polypeptide(L)' 'MSQGLSFTWYKGNGLSMSRIDKFLLSEDWCLAWPNCVQQAQLRGISDHCPLS' A
#
# COMPACT_ATOMS: atom_id res chain seq x y z
N MET A 1 -3.25 -17.15 -0.56
CA MET A 1 -3.16 -15.81 0.07
C MET A 1 -1.90 -15.13 -0.46
N SER A 2 -1.97 -14.51 -1.64
CA SER A 2 -0.84 -13.73 -2.14
C SER A 2 -0.75 -12.45 -1.31
N GLN A 3 0.27 -12.35 -0.46
CA GLN A 3 0.54 -11.11 0.26
C GLN A 3 0.72 -9.99 -0.78
N GLY A 4 0.06 -8.84 -0.57
CA GLY A 4 0.19 -7.68 -1.44
C GLY A 4 1.65 -7.26 -1.59
N LEU A 5 1.97 -6.48 -2.63
CA LEU A 5 3.33 -6.01 -2.84
C LEU A 5 3.84 -5.28 -1.59
N SER A 6 5.03 -5.65 -1.12
CA SER A 6 5.57 -5.19 0.16
C SER A 6 5.90 -3.70 0.19
N PHE A 7 6.04 -3.06 -0.98
CA PHE A 7 6.45 -1.66 -1.13
C PHE A 7 5.42 -0.86 -1.93
N THR A 8 5.30 0.42 -1.60
CA THR A 8 4.36 1.35 -2.24
C THR A 8 5.06 2.47 -2.98
N TRP A 9 6.37 2.63 -2.77
CA TRP A 9 7.19 3.62 -3.44
C TRP A 9 8.53 3.01 -3.87
N TYR A 10 9.03 3.47 -5.02
CA TYR A 10 10.27 3.03 -5.63
C TYR A 10 11.06 4.22 -6.15
N LYS A 11 12.30 4.37 -5.70
CA LYS A 11 13.23 5.35 -6.28
C LYS A 11 13.46 5.04 -7.76
N GLY A 12 13.66 6.05 -8.61
CA GLY A 12 13.72 5.90 -10.08
C GLY A 12 14.69 4.84 -10.64
N ASN A 13 15.71 4.41 -9.88
CA ASN A 13 16.62 3.32 -10.27
C ASN A 13 16.19 1.92 -9.79
N GLY A 14 15.07 1.81 -9.06
CA GLY A 14 14.52 0.55 -8.53
C GLY A 14 15.32 -0.08 -7.38
N LEU A 15 16.49 0.46 -7.03
CA LEU A 15 17.39 -0.10 -6.01
C LEU A 15 16.99 0.25 -4.57
N SER A 16 16.20 1.32 -4.40
CA SER A 16 15.66 1.73 -3.12
C SER A 16 14.14 1.74 -3.18
N MET A 17 13.51 1.10 -2.21
CA MET A 17 12.06 0.96 -2.12
C MET A 17 11.61 1.02 -0.66
N SER A 18 10.41 1.54 -0.43
CA SER A 18 9.84 1.68 0.90
C SER A 18 8.31 1.56 0.86
N ARG A 19 7.71 1.25 2.00
CA ARG A 19 6.25 1.27 2.20
C ARG A 19 5.88 2.51 3.00
N ILE A 20 5.63 3.61 2.29
CA ILE A 20 5.42 4.93 2.91
C ILE A 20 3.98 5.42 2.80
N ASP A 21 3.18 4.83 1.92
CA ASP A 21 1.78 5.19 1.76
C ASP A 21 0.93 4.37 2.74
N LYS A 22 0.10 5.05 3.54
CA LYS A 22 -0.71 4.44 4.61
C LYS A 22 -2.08 5.12 4.68
N PHE A 23 -3.10 4.35 5.02
CA PHE A 23 -4.39 4.90 5.43
C PHE A 23 -4.41 5.09 6.95
N LEU A 24 -4.94 6.22 7.40
CA LEU A 24 -5.23 6.47 8.81
C LEU A 24 -6.74 6.25 9.00
N LEU A 25 -7.10 5.35 9.89
CA LEU A 25 -8.46 4.93 10.14
C LEU A 25 -8.83 5.24 11.59
N SER A 26 -10.09 5.61 11.84
CA SER A 26 -10.62 5.70 13.20
C SER A 26 -10.85 4.31 13.79
N GLU A 27 -10.94 4.23 15.11
CA GLU A 27 -11.26 2.97 15.80
C GLU A 27 -12.63 2.43 15.37
N ASP A 28 -13.65 3.29 15.29
CA ASP A 28 -14.99 2.92 14.83
C ASP A 28 -14.97 2.29 13.42
N TRP A 29 -14.12 2.80 12.52
CA TRP A 29 -13.97 2.22 11.19
C TRP A 29 -13.36 0.82 11.26
N CYS A 30 -12.33 0.63 12.08
CA CYS A 30 -11.69 -0.68 12.28
C CYS A 30 -12.67 -1.70 12.90
N LEU A 31 -13.54 -1.27 13.81
CA LEU A 31 -14.58 -2.12 14.41
C LEU A 31 -15.65 -2.51 13.39
N ALA A 32 -16.05 -1.58 12.52
CA ALA A 32 -17.03 -1.85 11.46
C ALA A 32 -16.46 -2.72 10.33
N TRP A 33 -15.15 -2.63 10.04
CA TRP A 33 -14.49 -3.31 8.92
C TRP A 33 -13.19 -4.01 9.36
N PRO A 34 -13.26 -5.05 10.20
CA PRO A 34 -12.09 -5.63 10.87
C PRO A 34 -11.09 -6.32 9.93
N ASN A 35 -11.50 -6.62 8.69
CA ASN A 35 -10.66 -7.30 7.69
C ASN A 35 -10.28 -6.39 6.51
N CYS A 36 -10.41 -5.07 6.67
CA CYS A 36 -9.93 -4.13 5.66
C CYS A 36 -8.41 -4.25 5.54
N VAL A 37 -7.91 -4.55 4.34
CA VAL A 37 -6.49 -4.70 4.06
C VAL A 37 -6.05 -3.68 3.04
N GLN A 38 -4.89 -3.07 3.27
CA GLN A 38 -4.26 -2.18 2.31
C GLN A 38 -3.37 -3.00 1.36
N GLN A 39 -3.77 -3.08 0.10
CA GLN A 39 -3.05 -3.80 -0.94
C GLN A 39 -2.46 -2.84 -1.97
N ALA A 40 -1.14 -2.96 -2.18
CA ALA A 40 -0.46 -2.29 -3.27
C ALA A 40 -0.77 -3.00 -4.60
N GLN A 41 -1.14 -2.20 -5.60
CA GLN A 41 -1.47 -2.62 -6.95
C GLN A 41 -0.26 -2.53 -7.88
N LEU A 42 -0.38 -3.07 -9.10
CA LEU A 42 0.67 -2.99 -10.10
C LEU A 42 1.02 -1.53 -10.41
N ARG A 43 2.32 -1.21 -10.35
CA ARG A 43 2.83 0.13 -10.60
C ARG A 43 2.70 0.50 -12.08
N GLY A 44 2.16 1.68 -12.34
CA GLY A 44 2.13 2.30 -13.66
C GLY A 44 3.33 3.21 -13.90
N ILE A 45 3.04 4.47 -14.28
CA ILE A 45 4.04 5.48 -14.64
C ILE A 45 4.61 6.29 -13.46
N SER A 46 3.97 6.22 -12.28
CA SER A 46 4.44 6.88 -11.07
C SER A 46 5.54 6.06 -10.38
N ASP A 47 6.36 6.74 -9.57
CA ASP A 47 7.22 6.12 -8.58
C ASP A 47 6.44 5.47 -7.41
N HIS A 48 5.14 5.76 -7.27
CA HIS A 48 4.23 5.12 -6.33
C HIS A 48 3.34 4.03 -6.95
N CYS A 49 3.03 3.01 -6.16
CA CYS A 49 2.00 2.02 -6.45
C CYS A 49 0.63 2.53 -5.98
N PRO A 50 -0.43 2.39 -6.79
CA PRO A 50 -1.80 2.62 -6.31
C PRO A 50 -2.15 1.66 -5.16
N LEU A 51 -3.05 2.10 -4.28
CA LEU A 51 -3.52 1.34 -3.13
C LEU A 51 -5.02 1.05 -3.24
N SER A 52 -5.42 -0.14 -2.82
CA SER A 52 -6.81 -0.56 -2.63
C SER A 52 -7.02 -1.10 -1.23
#